data_AF-A0A7Z8Y468-F1
#
_entry.id   AF-A0A7Z8Y468-F1
#
_cell.length_a   1.000
_cell.length_b   1.000
_cell.length_c   1.000
_cell.angle_alpha   90.00
_cell.angle_beta   90.00
_cell.angle_gamma   90.00
#
_symmetry.space_group_name_H-M   'P 1'
#
loop_
_entity.id
_entity.type
_entity.pdbx_description
1 polymer ?
#
loop_
_entity_poly.entity_id
_entity_poly.type
_entity_poly.pdbx_seq_one_letter_code
_entity_poly.pdbx_strand_id
1 'polypeptide(L)'
;MGLSIKRAETERKARAVAERLGVSLTEAIDIALDKTWKELTAEEAAAERARKREALFAYLRTLPPGDGRSLQEIDDEMYDEHGLPR
;
A
#
# COMPACT_ATOMS: atom_id res chain seq x y z
N MET A 1 -9.71 -23.48 7.31
CA MET A 1 -9.32 -24.21 8.54
C MET A 1 -9.84 -23.44 9.75
N GLY A 2 -10.16 -24.10 10.87
CA GLY A 2 -10.76 -23.46 12.04
C GLY A 2 -9.74 -23.13 13.13
N LEU A 3 -9.82 -21.93 13.70
CA LEU A 3 -9.05 -21.51 14.87
C LEU A 3 -9.91 -21.69 16.13
N SER A 4 -9.40 -22.39 17.14
CA SER A 4 -10.10 -22.60 18.41
C SER A 4 -9.47 -21.77 19.52
N ILE A 5 -10.26 -20.87 20.12
CA ILE A 5 -9.86 -20.05 21.26
C ILE A 5 -10.27 -20.76 22.55
N LYS A 6 -9.31 -21.33 23.28
CA LYS A 6 -9.58 -22.11 24.50
C LYS A 6 -9.92 -21.26 25.73
N ARG A 7 -9.62 -19.95 25.68
CA ARG A 7 -9.87 -19.01 26.79
C ARG A 7 -11.20 -18.28 26.56
N ALA A 8 -12.19 -18.56 27.41
CA ALA A 8 -13.52 -17.96 27.33
C ALA A 8 -13.51 -16.42 27.34
N GLU A 9 -12.58 -15.80 28.07
CA GLU A 9 -12.45 -14.34 28.09
C GLU A 9 -12.01 -13.78 26.73
N THR A 10 -11.08 -14.45 26.04
CA THR A 10 -10.62 -14.05 24.71
C THR A 10 -11.73 -14.18 23.68
N GLU A 11 -12.53 -15.24 23.76
CA GLU A 11 -13.71 -15.41 22.90
C GLU A 11 -14.73 -14.29 23.11
N ARG A 12 -15.03 -13.94 24.37
CA ARG A 12 -15.94 -12.81 24.69
C ARG A 12 -15.44 -11.50 24.11
N LYS A 13 -14.14 -11.21 24.23
CA LYS A 13 -13.53 -10.00 23.64
C LYS A 13 -13.67 -10.00 22.13
N ALA A 14 -13.36 -11.11 21.47
CA ALA A 14 -13.47 -11.23 20.02
C ALA A 14 -14.93 -11.03 19.52
N ARG A 15 -15.92 -11.60 20.23
CA ARG A 15 -17.35 -11.37 19.94
C ARG A 15 -17.75 -9.91 20.13
N ALA A 16 -17.36 -9.27 21.23
CA ALA A 16 -17.66 -7.87 21.48
C ALA A 16 -17.06 -6.94 20.41
N VAL A 17 -15.85 -7.23 19.94
CA VAL A 17 -15.23 -6.50 18.82
C VAL A 17 -16.01 -6.70 17.53
N ALA A 18 -16.40 -7.94 17.22
CA ALA A 18 -17.20 -8.27 16.04
C ALA A 18 -18.56 -7.55 16.04
N GLU A 19 -19.27 -7.57 17.17
CA GLU A 19 -20.54 -6.85 17.35
C GLU A 19 -20.37 -5.34 17.17
N ARG A 20 -19.29 -4.77 17.72
CA ARG A 20 -19.03 -3.33 17.63
C ARG A 20 -18.70 -2.88 16.21
N LEU A 21 -18.01 -3.73 15.45
CA LEU A 21 -17.63 -3.49 14.06
C LEU A 21 -18.73 -3.87 13.06
N GLY A 22 -19.73 -4.66 13.48
CA GLY A 22 -20.79 -5.16 12.60
C GLY A 22 -20.32 -6.21 11.59
N VAL A 23 -19.24 -6.94 11.91
CA VAL A 23 -18.60 -7.92 11.03
C VAL A 23 -18.64 -9.33 11.65
N SER A 24 -18.28 -10.35 10.88
CA SER A 24 -18.19 -11.71 11.40
C SER A 24 -17.06 -11.84 12.44
N LEU A 25 -17.15 -12.83 13.35
CA LEU A 25 -16.11 -13.09 14.35
C LEU A 25 -14.73 -13.32 13.71
N THR A 26 -14.70 -14.06 12.60
CA THR A 26 -13.48 -14.33 11.85
C THR A 26 -12.89 -13.05 11.26
N GLU A 27 -13.73 -12.20 10.67
CA GLU A 27 -13.31 -10.92 10.08
C GLU A 27 -12.82 -9.94 11.15
N ALA A 28 -13.47 -9.89 12.32
CA ALA A 28 -13.01 -9.09 13.44
C ALA A 28 -11.61 -9.52 13.93
N ILE A 29 -11.36 -10.83 13.98
CA ILE A 29 -10.05 -11.37 14.33
C ILE A 29 -9.03 -11.01 13.24
N ASP A 30 -9.38 -11.17 11.98
CA ASP A 30 -8.50 -10.85 10.84
C ASP A 30 -8.09 -9.38 10.85
N ILE A 31 -9.06 -8.46 10.99
CA ILE A 31 -8.82 -7.02 11.09
C ILE A 31 -7.90 -6.69 12.28
N ALA A 32 -8.14 -7.28 13.45
CA ALA A 32 -7.33 -7.02 14.63
C ALA A 32 -5.88 -7.51 14.47
N LEU A 33 -5.70 -8.69 13.86
CA LEU A 33 -4.39 -9.25 13.58
C LEU A 33 -3.65 -8.45 12.52
N ASP A 34 -4.31 -8.10 11.41
CA ASP A 34 -3.72 -7.29 10.34
C ASP A 34 -3.31 -5.90 10.84
N LYS A 35 -4.15 -5.25 11.65
CA LYS A 35 -3.81 -3.97 12.27
C LYS A 35 -2.55 -4.08 13.15
N THR A 36 -2.52 -5.08 14.03
CA THR A 36 -1.38 -5.31 14.92
C THR A 36 -0.11 -5.64 14.13
N TRP A 37 -0.23 -6.46 13.08
CA TRP A 37 0.89 -6.82 12.23
C TRP A 37 1.44 -5.61 11.47
N LYS A 38 0.57 -4.75 10.94
CA LYS A 38 0.97 -3.49 10.28
C LYS A 38 1.69 -2.55 11.23
N GLU A 39 1.25 -2.45 12.48
CA GLU A 39 1.91 -1.63 13.49
C GLU A 39 3.31 -2.19 13.82
N LEU A 40 3.43 -3.51 14.01
CA LEU A 40 4.71 -4.17 14.31
C LEU A 40 5.71 -4.11 13.15
N THR A 41 5.22 -4.16 11.91
CA THR A 41 6.06 -4.16 10.70
C THR A 41 6.19 -2.78 10.05
N ALA A 42 5.69 -1.72 10.70
CA ALA A 42 5.66 -0.38 10.13
C ALA A 42 7.06 0.13 9.77
N GLU A 43 8.04 -0.08 10.66
CA GLU A 43 9.43 0.34 10.47
C GLU A 43 10.12 -0.45 9.37
N GLU A 44 9.97 -1.78 9.36
CA GLU A 44 10.52 -2.66 8.32
C GLU A 44 9.92 -2.31 6.94
N ALA A 45 8.61 -2.10 6.88
CA ALA A 45 7.93 -1.67 5.66
C ALA A 45 8.39 -0.28 5.21
N ALA A 46 8.67 0.64 6.13
CA ALA A 46 9.21 1.96 5.81
C ALA A 46 10.65 1.86 5.28
N ALA A 47 11.48 1.04 5.91
CA ALA A 47 12.85 0.78 5.46
C ALA A 47 12.87 0.14 4.07
N GLU A 48 11.99 -0.83 3.81
CA GLU A 48 11.88 -1.47 2.50
C GLU A 48 11.37 -0.49 1.43
N ARG A 49 10.38 0.35 1.75
CA ARG A 49 9.95 1.44 0.85
C ARG A 49 11.10 2.41 0.54
N ALA A 50 11.92 2.75 1.53
CA ALA A 50 13.07 3.61 1.35
C ALA A 50 14.13 2.96 0.45
N ARG A 51 14.45 1.67 0.66
CA ARG A 51 15.36 0.91 -0.21
C ARG A 51 14.88 0.85 -1.65
N LYS A 52 13.60 0.54 -1.87
CA LYS A 52 13.00 0.50 -3.23
C LYS A 52 13.07 1.85 -3.93
N ARG A 53 12.80 2.94 -3.20
CA ARG A 53 12.92 4.30 -3.73
C ARG A 53 14.36 4.64 -4.10
N GLU A 54 15.32 4.31 -3.24
CA GLU A 54 16.74 4.54 -3.55
C GLU A 54 17.19 3.73 -4.76
N ALA A 55 16.80 2.45 -4.85
CA ALA A 55 17.10 1.60 -6.00
C ALA A 55 16.50 2.15 -7.30
N LEU A 56 15.26 2.67 -7.25
CA LEU A 56 14.62 3.33 -8.39
C LEU A 56 15.41 4.56 -8.82
N PHE A 57 15.78 5.46 -7.90
CA PHE A 57 16.56 6.65 -8.25
C PHE A 57 17.96 6.31 -8.75
N ALA A 58 18.61 5.30 -8.17
CA ALA A 58 19.88 4.79 -8.66
C ALA A 58 19.74 4.31 -10.10
N TYR A 59 18.70 3.52 -10.41
CA TYR A 59 18.41 3.08 -11.78
C TYR A 59 18.15 4.27 -12.73
N LEU A 60 17.28 5.22 -12.36
CA LEU A 60 16.99 6.39 -13.18
C LEU A 60 18.24 7.22 -13.51
N ARG A 61 19.22 7.30 -12.60
CA ARG A 61 20.50 7.97 -12.84
C ARG A 61 21.40 7.24 -13.85
N THR A 62 21.18 5.94 -14.08
CA THR A 62 21.91 5.17 -15.10
C THR A 62 21.33 5.31 -16.50
N LEU A 63 20.10 5.84 -16.62
CA LEU A 63 19.48 6.03 -17.92
C LEU A 63 20.23 7.13 -18.69
N PRO A 64 20.42 6.95 -20.01
CA PRO A 64 20.97 8.01 -20.83
C PRO A 64 20.08 9.26 -20.72
N PRO A 65 20.65 10.46 -20.88
CA PRO A 65 19.84 11.67 -21.03
C PRO A 65 18.80 11.43 -22.12
N GLY A 66 17.57 11.89 -21.88
CA GLY A 66 16.55 11.91 -22.93
C GLY A 66 17.02 12.75 -24.13
N ASP A 67 16.20 12.79 -25.16
CA ASP A 67 16.42 13.59 -26.38
C ASP A 67 16.51 15.12 -26.15
N GLY A 68 16.44 15.57 -24.89
CA GLY A 68 16.58 16.96 -24.48
C GLY A 68 15.28 17.74 -24.59
N ARG A 69 14.21 17.14 -25.10
CA ARG A 69 12.90 17.79 -25.17
C ARG A 69 12.32 17.96 -23.77
N SER A 70 11.82 19.15 -23.51
CA SER A 70 10.97 19.42 -22.36
C SER A 70 9.63 18.71 -22.50
N LEU A 71 8.96 18.50 -21.36
CA LEU A 71 7.59 17.98 -21.34
C LEU A 71 6.65 18.79 -22.23
N GLN A 72 6.81 20.12 -22.27
CA GLN A 72 5.99 21.01 -23.10
C GLN A 72 6.23 20.78 -24.59
N GLU A 73 7.48 20.62 -25.03
CA GLU A 73 7.79 20.35 -26.44
C GLU A 73 7.23 18.99 -26.90
N ILE A 74 7.23 17.99 -26.02
CA ILE A 74 6.60 16.69 -26.29
C ILE A 74 5.08 16.83 -26.40
N ASP A 75 4.47 17.63 -25.52
CA ASP A 75 3.03 17.85 -25.48
C ASP A 75 2.55 18.62 -26.73
N ASP A 76 3.25 19.69 -27.10
CA ASP A 76 2.95 20.53 -28.27
C ASP A 76 3.10 19.76 -29.61
N GLU A 77 3.97 18.73 -29.65
CA GLU A 77 4.14 17.85 -30.81
C GLU A 77 3.01 16.81 -30.93
N MET A 78 2.58 16.25 -29.79
CA MET A 78 1.64 15.13 -29.75
C MET A 78 0.18 15.59 -29.71
N TYR A 79 -0.08 16.77 -29.15
CA TYR A 79 -1.41 17.30 -28.90
C TYR A 79 -1.60 18.70 -29.50
N ASP A 80 -2.82 19.04 -29.87
CA ASP A 80 -3.20 20.39 -30.27
C ASP A 80 -3.54 21.27 -29.05
N GLU A 81 -3.88 22.54 -29.29
CA GLU A 81 -4.25 23.52 -28.24
C GLU A 81 -5.51 23.13 -27.44
N HIS A 82 -6.23 22.09 -27.86
CA HIS A 82 -7.38 21.53 -27.17
C HIS A 82 -7.06 20.19 -26.48
N GLY A 83 -5.80 19.75 -26.51
CA GLY A 83 -5.35 18.48 -25.92
C GLY A 83 -5.75 17.25 -26.74
N LEU A 84 -6.13 17.43 -28.02
CA LEU A 84 -6.46 16.32 -28.91
C LEU A 84 -5.20 15.85 -29.64
N PRO A 85 -5.02 14.53 -29.84
CA PRO A 85 -3.92 14.00 -30.63
C PRO A 85 -3.93 14.61 -32.03
N ARG A 86 -2.78 15.07 -32.50
CA ARG A 86 -2.60 15.53 -33.89
C ARG A 86 -2.55 14.38 -34.88
#